data_AF-A0A8S3ATM7-F1
#
_entry.id   AF-A0A8S3ATM7-F1
#
_cell.length_a   1.000
_cell.length_b   1.000
_cell.length_c   1.000
_cell.angle_alpha   90.00
_cell.angle_beta   90.00
_cell.angle_gamma   90.00
#
_symmetry.space_group_name_H-M   'P 1'
#
loop_
_entity.id
_entity.type
_entity.pdbx_description
1 polymer ?
#
loop_
_entity_poly.entity_id
_entity_poly.type
_entity_poly.pdbx_seq_one_letter_code
_entity_poly.pdbx_strand_id
1 'polypeptide(L)' 'IHYLQLDSWWYYKGLGDGVKQWIARPDIFPSGLEGLNEKLNNFPLAAHNRYWSSDTIYLNKYNFVIDYFNLKSLPLSNDS' A
#
# COMPACT_ATOMS: atom_id res chain seq x y z
N ILE A 1 -13.73 19.07 -5.32
CA ILE A 1 -13.04 17.76 -5.32
C ILE A 1 -11.54 18.07 -5.38
N HIS A 2 -10.76 17.67 -4.37
CA HIS A 2 -9.34 18.06 -4.26
C HIS A 2 -8.34 16.92 -4.50
N TYR A 3 -8.82 15.67 -4.55
CA TYR A 3 -7.99 14.48 -4.69
C TYR A 3 -8.73 13.38 -5.46
N LEU A 4 -7.98 12.54 -6.17
CA LEU A 4 -8.45 11.26 -6.69
C LEU A 4 -8.02 10.16 -5.71
N GLN A 5 -8.98 9.41 -5.16
CA GLN A 5 -8.69 8.34 -4.23
C GLN A 5 -8.50 7.01 -4.97
N LEU A 6 -7.37 6.35 -4.70
CA LEU A 6 -7.10 4.97 -5.11
C LEU A 6 -7.48 4.04 -3.96
N ASP A 7 -8.41 3.14 -4.22
CA ASP A 7 -8.83 2.11 -3.26
C ASP A 7 -7.85 0.91 -3.34
N SER A 8 -8.37 -0.29 -3.51
CA SER A 8 -7.63 -1.55 -3.38
C SER A 8 -7.11 -2.06 -4.73
N TRP A 9 -6.32 -3.14 -4.69
CA TRP A 9 -5.90 -3.97 -5.84
C TRP A 9 -4.84 -3.39 -6.80
N TRP A 10 -4.42 -2.14 -6.61
CA TRP A 10 -3.29 -1.57 -7.36
C TRP A 10 -1.90 -1.94 -6.80
N TYR A 11 -1.85 -2.49 -5.59
CA TYR A 11 -0.64 -2.88 -4.86
C TYR A 11 -0.58 -4.40 -4.60
N TYR A 12 0.56 -4.89 -4.11
CA TYR A 12 0.74 -6.30 -3.80
C TYR A 12 0.16 -6.66 -2.44
N LYS A 13 -0.68 -7.70 -2.42
CA LYS A 13 -1.21 -8.31 -1.20
C LYS A 13 -0.36 -9.50 -0.76
N GLY A 14 -0.29 -9.71 0.54
CA GLY A 14 0.40 -10.83 1.17
C GLY A 14 -0.58 -11.79 1.84
N LEU A 15 -0.12 -12.44 2.89
CA LEU A 15 -0.97 -13.29 3.73
C LEU A 15 -2.14 -12.48 4.34
N GLY A 16 -3.29 -13.13 4.50
CA GLY A 16 -4.48 -12.53 5.12
C GLY A 16 -5.03 -11.30 4.38
N ASP A 17 -4.76 -11.15 3.07
CA ASP A 17 -5.16 -10.01 2.23
C ASP A 17 -4.58 -8.64 2.64
N GLY A 18 -3.58 -8.62 3.52
CA GLY A 18 -2.89 -7.39 3.94
C GLY A 18 -1.89 -6.89 2.91
N VAL A 19 -1.38 -5.67 3.09
CA VAL A 19 -0.34 -5.11 2.21
C VAL A 19 0.98 -5.85 2.37
N LYS A 20 1.47 -6.49 1.30
CA LYS A 20 2.82 -7.05 1.23
C LYS A 20 3.84 -5.99 0.83
N GLN A 21 3.52 -5.21 -0.20
CA GLN A 21 4.36 -4.18 -0.75
C GLN A 21 3.49 -3.02 -1.28
N TRP A 22 3.82 -1.79 -0.88
CA TRP A 22 3.05 -0.59 -1.19
C TRP A 22 3.61 0.12 -2.42
N ILE A 23 3.56 -0.58 -3.55
CA ILE A 23 3.98 -0.07 -4.85
C ILE A 23 2.93 -0.44 -5.90
N ALA A 24 2.78 0.41 -6.92
CA ALA A 24 1.93 0.10 -8.05
C ALA A 24 2.44 -1.13 -8.81
N ARG A 25 1.52 -2.05 -9.04
CA ARG A 25 1.74 -3.22 -9.87
C ARG A 25 1.85 -2.81 -11.34
N PRO A 26 2.89 -3.23 -12.07
CA PRO A 26 3.06 -2.88 -13.47
C PRO A 26 1.98 -3.46 -14.39
N ASP A 27 1.30 -4.55 -13.99
CA ASP A 27 0.18 -5.10 -14.75
C ASP A 27 -1.14 -4.34 -14.55
N ILE A 28 -1.23 -3.44 -13.56
CA ILE A 28 -2.36 -2.51 -13.35
C ILE A 28 -2.00 -1.10 -13.84
N PHE A 29 -0.81 -0.62 -13.44
CA PHE A 29 -0.25 0.67 -13.82
C PHE A 29 1.15 0.46 -14.41
N PRO A 30 1.28 0.28 -15.73
CA PRO A 30 2.57 -0.04 -16.38
C PRO A 30 3.69 0.97 -16.15
N SER A 31 3.34 2.24 -15.91
CA SER A 31 4.27 3.33 -15.61
C SER A 31 4.24 3.74 -14.14
N GLY A 32 3.71 2.89 -13.25
CA GLY A 32 3.50 3.19 -11.84
C GLY A 32 2.45 4.29 -11.60
N LEU A 33 2.35 4.74 -10.34
CA LEU A 33 1.47 5.87 -9.99
C LEU A 33 2.00 7.21 -10.51
N GLU A 34 3.30 7.32 -10.77
CA GLU A 34 3.91 8.51 -11.37
C GLU A 34 3.34 8.78 -12.76
N GLY A 35 3.34 7.77 -13.65
CA GLY A 35 2.74 7.92 -14.98
C GLY A 35 1.23 8.17 -14.96
N LEU A 36 0.51 7.74 -13.91
CA LEU A 36 -0.89 8.12 -13.70
C LEU A 36 -0.99 9.61 -13.32
N ASN A 37 -0.17 10.06 -12.37
CA ASN A 37 -0.18 11.44 -11.89
C ASN A 37 0.18 12.44 -13.00
N GLU A 38 1.17 12.13 -13.83
CA GLU A 38 1.54 12.91 -15.03
C GLU A 38 0.36 13.06 -15.99
N LYS A 39 -0.33 11.95 -16.31
CA LYS A 39 -1.52 11.96 -17.20
C LYS A 39 -2.69 12.74 -16.63
N LEU A 40 -2.75 12.89 -15.31
CA LEU A 40 -3.75 13.70 -14.62
C LEU A 40 -3.29 15.16 -14.41
N ASN A 41 -2.22 15.61 -15.07
CA ASN A 41 -1.65 16.96 -14.89
C ASN A 41 -1.29 17.25 -13.42
N ASN A 42 -0.63 16.30 -12.77
CA ASN A 42 -0.23 16.38 -11.36
C ASN A 42 -1.41 16.51 -10.39
N PHE A 43 -2.58 16.00 -10.75
CA PHE A 43 -3.74 16.00 -9.84
C PHE A 43 -3.42 15.19 -8.58
N PRO A 44 -3.67 15.72 -7.38
CA PRO A 44 -3.34 15.02 -6.14
C PRO A 44 -4.01 13.64 -6.03
N LEU A 45 -3.20 12.64 -5.68
CA LEU A 45 -3.66 11.28 -5.43
C LEU A 45 -3.69 11.03 -3.92
N ALA A 46 -4.76 10.38 -3.46
CA ALA A 46 -4.86 9.87 -2.10
C ALA A 46 -4.99 8.35 -2.14
N ALA A 47 -4.35 7.64 -1.23
CA ALA A 47 -4.48 6.19 -1.12
C ALA A 47 -4.51 5.79 0.35
N HIS A 48 -5.19 4.69 0.65
CA HIS A 48 -5.20 4.11 1.98
C HIS A 48 -5.16 2.59 1.90
N ASN A 49 -4.69 1.96 2.96
CA ASN A 49 -4.87 0.53 3.18
C ASN A 49 -5.50 0.29 4.54
N ARG A 50 -6.01 -0.92 4.75
CA ARG A 50 -6.64 -1.32 6.01
C ARG A 50 -5.62 -1.81 7.03
N TYR A 51 -4.69 -2.66 6.59
CA TYR A 51 -3.66 -3.27 7.43
C TYR A 51 -2.53 -3.80 6.57
N TRP A 52 -1.36 -3.95 7.19
CA TRP A 52 -0.20 -4.61 6.60
C TRP A 52 -0.32 -6.12 6.76
N SER A 53 0.27 -6.88 5.84
CA SER A 53 0.32 -8.33 5.99
C SER A 53 1.37 -8.72 7.04
N SER A 54 1.17 -9.84 7.72
CA SER A 54 2.16 -10.41 8.64
C SER A 54 3.47 -10.80 7.96
N ASP A 55 3.49 -10.90 6.63
CA ASP A 55 4.70 -11.17 5.85
C ASP A 55 5.19 -9.93 5.06
N THR A 56 4.73 -8.73 5.39
CA THR A 56 5.09 -7.50 4.66
C THR A 56 6.61 -7.31 4.53
N ILE A 57 7.09 -6.83 3.38
CA ILE A 57 8.54 -6.66 3.15
C ILE A 57 9.14 -5.58 4.05
N TYR A 58 8.29 -4.71 4.62
CA TYR A 58 8.68 -3.58 5.46
C TYR A 58 9.04 -3.98 6.90
N LEU A 59 8.85 -5.25 7.29
CA LEU A 59 9.29 -5.78 8.59
C LEU A 59 10.80 -5.64 8.82
N ASN A 60 11.60 -5.51 7.75
CA ASN A 60 13.04 -5.30 7.85
C ASN A 60 13.44 -3.83 8.11
N LYS A 61 12.50 -2.90 8.02
CA LYS A 61 12.76 -1.45 8.05
C LYS A 61 12.03 -0.73 9.18
N TYR A 62 10.85 -1.20 9.56
CA TYR A 62 10.02 -0.58 10.60
C TYR A 62 9.59 -1.60 11.64
N ASN A 63 9.19 -1.10 12.80
CA ASN A 63 8.68 -1.93 13.89
C ASN A 63 7.18 -2.18 13.72
N PHE A 64 6.77 -3.45 13.82
CA PHE A 64 5.37 -3.86 13.71
C PHE A 64 4.93 -4.68 14.92
N VAL A 65 3.68 -4.49 15.35
CA VAL A 65 2.94 -5.53 16.08
C VAL A 65 2.37 -6.50 15.06
N ILE A 66 2.64 -7.78 15.25
CA ILE A 66 2.20 -8.84 14.33
C ILE A 66 1.20 -9.74 15.06
N ASP A 67 0.02 -9.88 14.45
CA ASP A 67 -0.97 -10.89 14.82
C ASP A 67 -0.81 -12.09 13.87
N TYR A 68 -0.08 -13.10 14.33
CA TYR A 68 0.17 -14.33 13.57
C TYR A 68 -1.08 -15.20 13.39
N PHE A 69 -2.12 -15.03 14.22
CA PHE A 69 -3.35 -15.79 14.07
C PHE A 69 -4.19 -15.23 12.92
N ASN A 70 -4.33 -13.90 12.84
CA ASN A 70 -5.09 -13.24 11.79
C ASN A 70 -4.25 -12.85 10.55
N LEU A 71 -2.94 -13.10 10.58
CA LEU A 71 -1.98 -12.80 9.51
C LEU A 71 -1.90 -11.30 9.16
N LYS A 72 -2.06 -10.44 10.17
CA LYS A 72 -2.08 -8.98 10.04
C LYS A 72 -0.97 -8.33 10.84
N SER A 73 -0.57 -7.13 10.45
CA SER A 73 0.39 -6.33 11.20
C SER A 73 0.04 -4.84 11.19
N LEU A 74 0.45 -4.15 12.25
CA LEU A 74 0.30 -2.71 12.43
C LEU A 74 1.66 -2.10 12.80
N PRO A 75 2.09 -1.01 12.14
CA PRO A 75 3.32 -0.33 12.49
C PRO A 75 3.19 0.33 13.87
N LEU A 76 4.27 0.29 14.65
CA LEU A 76 4.32 0.83 16.01
C LEU A 76 4.61 2.34 16.06
N SER A 77 5.21 2.89 15.00
CA SER A 77 5.46 4.32 14.84
C SER A 77 4.45 4.95 13.89
N ASN A 78 4.30 6.27 13.99
CA ASN A 78 3.42 7.08 13.15
C ASN A 78 3.93 7.24 11.70
N ASP A 79 4.70 6.28 11.20
CA ASP A 79 5.36 6.30 9.89
C ASP A 79 4.44 5.73 8.78
N SER A 80 3.12 5.79 9.01
CA SER A 80 2.08 5.31 8.08
C SER A 80 1.58 6.42 7.17
#